data_AF-A0A349PE38-F1
#
_entry.id   AF-A0A349PE38-F1
#
_cell.length_a   1.000
_cell.length_b   1.000
_cell.length_c   1.000
_cell.angle_alpha   90.00
_cell.angle_beta   90.00
_cell.angle_gamma   90.00
#
_symmetry.space_group_name_H-M   'P 1'
#
loop_
_entity.id
_entity.type
_entity.pdbx_description
1 polymer ?
#
loop_
_entity_poly.entity_id
_entity_poly.type
_entity_poly.pdbx_seq_one_letter_code
_entity_poly.pdbx_strand_id
1 'polypeptide(L)'
;MRGIIARLKGADVAFRMTTNGHFAESKEAAIKVLSSIPELSVVNLSCDRQHEKFLPEANIAHLFAACRELGIVFRVVLALSSPMDLVLLKKLKAIGKFPVMPQKMLPMGAAKKNSLGYKHPSFDEGVLSKACPNRDVLIYMCGQGFTVCCASMAFYSKSERIVHATIEEHLRSEFYSLIARHTLGEIVQKLGLSGIKMLPEDSSPCVLCEKIFRKKYGEGL
;
A
#
# COMPACT_ATOMS: atom_id res chain seq x y z
N MET A 1 -0.78 -19.09 2.94
CA MET A 1 0.42 -18.40 3.46
C MET A 1 1.47 -19.38 3.99
N ARG A 2 1.14 -20.27 4.95
CA ARG A 2 2.09 -21.27 5.50
C ARG A 2 2.85 -22.08 4.44
N GLY A 3 2.17 -22.54 3.39
CA GLY A 3 2.82 -23.28 2.29
C GLY A 3 3.82 -22.47 1.45
N ILE A 4 3.64 -21.15 1.34
CA ILE A 4 4.60 -20.27 0.64
C ILE A 4 5.80 -20.02 1.53
N ILE A 5 5.58 -19.68 2.81
CA ILE A 5 6.64 -19.45 3.79
C ILE A 5 7.50 -20.71 3.95
N ALA A 6 6.88 -21.88 4.07
CA ALA A 6 7.60 -23.15 4.18
C ALA A 6 8.51 -23.44 2.97
N ARG A 7 8.10 -23.03 1.76
CA ARG A 7 8.92 -23.17 0.53
C ARG A 7 10.07 -22.17 0.45
N LEU A 8 9.98 -21.07 1.19
CA LEU A 8 11.01 -20.04 1.28
C LEU A 8 11.90 -20.21 2.52
N LYS A 9 11.69 -21.26 3.31
CA LYS A 9 12.46 -21.55 4.51
C LYS A 9 13.94 -21.75 4.15
N GLY A 10 14.82 -21.00 4.82
CA GLY A 10 16.27 -21.01 4.55
C GLY A 10 16.71 -20.13 3.38
N ALA A 11 15.78 -19.47 2.69
CA ALA A 11 16.12 -18.32 1.86
C ALA A 11 16.36 -17.10 2.77
N ASP A 12 17.29 -16.22 2.41
CA ASP A 12 17.53 -14.95 3.11
C ASP A 12 16.40 -13.95 2.83
N VAL A 13 15.19 -14.25 3.33
CA VAL A 13 13.94 -13.54 3.05
C VAL A 13 13.29 -13.12 4.36
N ALA A 14 13.05 -11.82 4.52
CA ALA A 14 12.35 -11.30 5.69
C ALA A 14 10.83 -11.30 5.49
N PHE A 15 10.10 -11.95 6.40
CA PHE A 15 8.64 -11.95 6.39
C PHE A 15 8.08 -10.75 7.15
N ARG A 16 7.14 -10.04 6.52
CA ARG A 16 6.49 -8.85 7.08
C ARG A 16 4.98 -8.94 6.88
N MET A 17 4.22 -8.51 7.87
CA MET A 17 2.76 -8.45 7.81
C MET A 17 2.27 -7.02 7.93
N THR A 18 1.34 -6.61 7.07
CA THR A 18 0.56 -5.39 7.26
C THR A 18 -0.87 -5.77 7.62
N THR A 19 -1.42 -5.18 8.69
CA THR A 19 -2.73 -5.54 9.23
C THR A 19 -3.48 -4.32 9.75
N ASN A 20 -4.80 -4.44 9.91
CA ASN A 20 -5.63 -3.49 10.64
C ASN A 20 -5.71 -3.80 12.14
N GLY A 21 -5.09 -4.88 12.62
CA GLY A 21 -5.05 -5.23 14.05
C GLY A 21 -6.34 -5.81 14.64
N HIS A 22 -7.36 -6.09 13.81
CA HIS A 22 -8.68 -6.53 14.30
C HIS A 22 -8.61 -7.78 15.20
N PHE A 23 -7.75 -8.75 14.87
CA PHE A 23 -7.58 -9.98 15.63
C PHE A 23 -6.94 -9.80 17.02
N ALA A 24 -6.41 -8.62 17.35
CA ALA A 24 -5.71 -8.37 18.61
C ALA A 24 -6.67 -7.98 19.75
N GLU A 25 -7.79 -8.68 19.87
CA GLU A 25 -8.79 -8.45 20.93
C GLU A 25 -8.21 -8.68 22.33
N SER A 26 -7.19 -9.53 22.44
CA SER A 26 -6.32 -9.68 23.59
C SER A 26 -4.87 -9.89 23.14
N LYS A 27 -3.92 -9.79 24.07
CA LYS A 27 -2.50 -10.08 23.81
C LYS A 27 -2.32 -11.54 23.35
N GLU A 28 -3.02 -12.48 23.97
CA GLU A 28 -2.94 -13.91 23.67
C GLU A 28 -3.53 -14.23 22.29
N ALA A 29 -4.64 -13.57 21.94
CA ALA A 29 -5.22 -13.67 20.59
C ALA A 29 -4.22 -13.17 19.53
N ALA A 30 -3.54 -12.05 19.81
CA ALA A 30 -2.49 -11.55 18.93
C ALA A 30 -1.31 -12.52 18.82
N ILE A 31 -0.78 -13.03 19.94
CA ILE A 31 0.31 -14.03 19.95
C ILE A 31 -0.08 -15.25 19.13
N LYS A 32 -1.29 -15.80 19.31
CA LYS A 32 -1.78 -16.97 18.57
C LYS A 32 -1.70 -16.76 17.06
N VAL A 33 -2.10 -15.58 16.57
CA VAL A 33 -2.05 -15.26 15.14
C VAL A 33 -0.61 -15.05 14.68
N LEU A 34 0.18 -14.26 15.40
CA LEU A 34 1.54 -13.91 15.01
C LEU A 34 2.47 -15.13 14.98
N SER A 35 2.43 -15.98 16.01
CA SER A 35 3.21 -17.21 16.08
C SER A 35 2.82 -18.26 15.03
N SER A 36 1.66 -18.08 14.38
CA SER A 36 1.21 -18.95 13.31
C SER A 36 1.87 -18.69 11.94
N ILE A 37 2.65 -17.60 11.86
CA ILE A 37 3.40 -17.14 10.69
C ILE A 37 4.90 -17.33 10.99
N PRO A 38 5.52 -18.40 10.49
CA PRO A 38 6.94 -18.66 10.74
C PRO A 38 7.82 -17.50 10.27
N GLU A 39 8.86 -17.18 11.04
CA GLU A 39 9.90 -16.20 10.69
C GLU A 39 9.37 -14.76 10.46
N LEU A 40 8.17 -14.45 10.95
CA LEU A 40 7.62 -13.09 10.92
C LEU A 40 8.51 -12.15 11.74
N SER A 41 9.11 -11.16 11.09
CA SER A 41 10.05 -10.23 11.73
C SER A 41 9.50 -8.81 11.89
N VAL A 42 8.48 -8.42 11.11
CA VAL A 42 7.86 -7.09 11.20
C VAL A 42 6.34 -7.16 11.10
N VAL A 43 5.66 -6.38 11.95
CA VAL A 43 4.23 -6.07 11.85
C VAL A 43 4.04 -4.58 11.63
N ASN A 44 3.38 -4.22 10.54
CA ASN A 44 2.90 -2.86 10.26
C ASN A 44 1.40 -2.80 10.56
N LEU A 45 1.00 -2.03 11.55
CA LEU A 45 -0.39 -1.68 11.78
C LEU A 45 -0.77 -0.51 10.87
N SER A 46 -1.76 -0.69 10.00
CA SER A 46 -2.37 0.39 9.23
C SER A 46 -3.39 1.11 10.11
N CYS A 47 -3.17 2.39 10.37
CA CYS A 47 -4.03 3.24 11.19
C CYS A 47 -4.41 4.51 10.43
N ASP A 48 -5.64 4.97 10.61
CA ASP A 48 -6.17 6.19 10.00
C ASP A 48 -7.23 6.82 10.93
N ARG A 49 -7.83 7.95 10.53
CA ARG A 49 -8.86 8.62 11.33
C ARG A 49 -10.14 7.78 11.50
N GLN A 50 -10.44 6.87 10.58
CA GLN A 50 -11.60 6.00 10.67
C GLN A 50 -11.34 4.80 11.58
N HIS A 51 -10.07 4.50 11.85
CA HIS A 51 -9.63 3.36 12.63
C HIS A 51 -10.28 3.31 14.02
N GLU A 52 -10.47 4.45 14.69
CA GLU A 52 -11.17 4.50 16.00
C GLU A 52 -12.61 3.97 15.95
N LYS A 53 -13.28 4.04 14.80
CA LYS A 53 -14.65 3.53 14.64
C LYS A 53 -14.68 1.99 14.58
N PHE A 54 -13.58 1.36 14.19
CA PHE A 54 -13.54 -0.06 13.84
C PHE A 54 -12.56 -0.86 14.69
N LEU A 55 -11.60 -0.21 15.35
CA LEU A 55 -10.60 -0.84 16.19
C LEU A 55 -10.44 -0.07 17.51
N PRO A 56 -10.77 -0.70 18.65
CA PRO A 56 -10.48 -0.13 19.96
C PRO A 56 -8.98 0.12 20.15
N GLU A 57 -8.61 1.22 20.84
CA GLU A 57 -7.21 1.54 21.16
C GLU A 57 -6.51 0.40 21.93
N ALA A 58 -7.28 -0.35 22.73
CA ALA A 58 -6.81 -1.54 23.44
C ALA A 58 -6.21 -2.60 22.49
N ASN A 59 -6.77 -2.80 21.30
CA ASN A 59 -6.25 -3.79 20.35
C ASN A 59 -4.85 -3.43 19.85
N ILE A 60 -4.57 -2.14 19.70
CA ILE A 60 -3.22 -1.65 19.34
C ILE A 60 -2.24 -1.97 20.46
N ALA A 61 -2.63 -1.75 21.71
CA ALA A 61 -1.82 -2.07 22.89
C ALA A 61 -1.54 -3.57 22.99
N HIS A 62 -2.56 -4.41 22.79
CA HIS A 62 -2.43 -5.86 22.76
C HIS A 62 -1.49 -6.33 21.66
N LEU A 63 -1.65 -5.81 20.45
CA LEU A 63 -0.80 -6.16 19.31
C LEU A 63 0.66 -5.74 19.56
N PHE A 64 0.89 -4.54 20.10
CA PHE A 64 2.21 -4.06 20.45
C PHE A 64 2.87 -4.93 21.54
N ALA A 65 2.13 -5.27 22.59
CA ALA A 65 2.61 -6.14 23.67
C ALA A 65 2.97 -7.54 23.15
N ALA A 66 2.14 -8.12 22.28
CA ALA A 66 2.41 -9.41 21.64
C ALA A 66 3.66 -9.37 20.76
N CYS A 67 3.83 -8.31 19.96
CA CYS A 67 5.03 -8.15 19.12
C CYS A 67 6.29 -8.05 19.99
N ARG A 68 6.26 -7.29 21.08
CA ARG A 68 7.40 -7.18 22.01
C ARG A 68 7.77 -8.53 22.63
N GLU A 69 6.79 -9.32 23.06
CA GLU A 69 7.03 -10.64 23.64
C GLU A 69 7.67 -11.60 22.64
N LEU A 70 7.20 -11.58 21.39
CA LEU A 70 7.70 -12.44 20.33
C LEU A 70 8.99 -11.93 19.67
N GLY A 71 9.54 -10.79 20.10
CA GLY A 71 10.70 -10.16 19.46
C GLY A 71 10.44 -9.64 18.04
N ILE A 72 9.17 -9.40 17.68
CA ILE A 72 8.73 -8.90 16.38
C ILE A 72 8.77 -7.38 16.37
N VAL A 73 9.32 -6.77 15.31
CA VAL A 73 9.34 -5.32 15.16
C VAL A 73 7.94 -4.80 14.87
N PHE A 74 7.41 -3.96 15.75
CA PHE A 74 6.12 -3.30 15.57
C PHE A 74 6.28 -1.89 15.01
N ARG A 75 5.48 -1.53 14.00
CA ARG A 75 5.43 -0.19 13.39
C ARG A 75 4.00 0.18 13.09
N VAL A 76 3.71 1.47 13.04
CA VAL A 76 2.41 2.00 12.61
C VAL A 76 2.57 2.80 11.33
N VAL A 77 1.75 2.50 10.33
CA VAL A 77 1.57 3.34 9.13
C VAL A 77 0.33 4.18 9.38
N LEU A 78 0.51 5.50 9.51
CA LEU A 78 -0.58 6.44 9.77
C LEU A 78 -1.01 7.11 8.48
N ALA A 79 -2.17 6.76 7.95
CA ALA A 79 -2.73 7.41 6.76
C ALA A 79 -3.42 8.73 7.13
N LEU A 80 -2.89 9.82 6.59
CA LEU A 80 -3.35 11.19 6.78
C LEU A 80 -4.29 11.58 5.63
N SER A 81 -5.55 11.86 5.95
CA SER A 81 -6.50 12.53 5.06
C SER A 81 -6.40 14.06 5.14
N SER A 82 -5.88 14.58 6.26
CA SER A 82 -5.61 15.99 6.47
C SER A 82 -4.48 16.20 7.49
N PRO A 83 -3.87 17.40 7.57
CA PRO A 83 -2.89 17.71 8.62
C PRO A 83 -3.41 17.51 10.05
N MET A 84 -4.73 17.65 10.27
CA MET A 84 -5.35 17.46 11.58
C MET A 84 -5.24 16.02 12.08
N ASP A 85 -5.04 15.03 11.21
CA ASP A 85 -4.93 13.62 11.61
C ASP A 85 -3.62 13.35 12.40
N LEU A 86 -2.67 14.28 12.40
CA LEU A 86 -1.46 14.19 13.24
C LEU A 86 -1.77 14.17 14.74
N VAL A 87 -2.97 14.59 15.18
CA VAL A 87 -3.41 14.45 16.57
C VAL A 87 -3.43 12.99 17.03
N LEU A 88 -3.63 12.04 16.10
CA LEU A 88 -3.59 10.60 16.37
C LEU A 88 -2.22 10.14 16.85
N LEU A 89 -1.14 10.86 16.49
CA LEU A 89 0.20 10.56 16.99
C LEU A 89 0.28 10.65 18.51
N LYS A 90 -0.47 11.56 19.15
CA LYS A 90 -0.50 11.67 20.61
C LYS A 90 -1.08 10.40 21.24
N LYS A 91 -2.17 9.88 20.67
CA LYS A 91 -2.81 8.64 21.12
C LYS A 91 -1.87 7.45 20.95
N LEU A 92 -1.26 7.30 19.77
CA LEU A 92 -0.30 6.24 19.49
C LEU A 92 0.91 6.28 20.44
N LYS A 93 1.44 7.48 20.73
CA LYS A 93 2.56 7.67 21.67
C LYS A 93 2.19 7.31 23.12
N ALA A 94 0.92 7.45 23.50
CA ALA A 94 0.45 7.05 24.83
C ALA A 94 0.43 5.53 25.01
N ILE A 95 0.26 4.76 23.93
CA ILE A 95 0.23 3.30 23.94
C ILE A 95 1.63 2.71 24.13
N GLY A 96 2.63 3.29 23.47
CA GLY A 96 3.99 2.78 23.55
C GLY A 96 4.98 3.49 22.64
N LYS A 97 6.23 3.03 22.71
CA LYS A 97 7.33 3.55 21.90
C LYS A 97 7.59 2.63 20.71
N PHE A 98 7.10 3.04 19.56
CA PHE A 98 7.30 2.36 18.28
C PHE A 98 7.37 3.38 17.13
N PRO A 99 8.02 3.05 15.99
CA PRO A 99 8.02 3.92 14.83
C PRO A 99 6.63 4.14 14.28
N VAL A 100 6.29 5.41 13.99
CA VAL A 100 5.09 5.79 13.25
C VAL A 100 5.52 6.45 11.94
N MET A 101 4.96 5.97 10.83
CA MET A 101 5.24 6.44 9.48
C MET A 101 3.99 7.13 8.94
N PRO A 102 3.92 8.47 8.97
CA PRO A 102 2.82 9.19 8.36
C PRO A 102 2.88 9.09 6.83
N GLN A 103 1.75 8.80 6.20
CA GLN A 103 1.60 8.73 4.75
C GLN A 103 0.33 9.47 4.34
N LYS A 104 0.38 10.25 3.26
CA LYS A 104 -0.82 10.89 2.71
C LYS A 104 -1.76 9.81 2.15
N MET A 105 -3.02 9.85 2.55
CA MET A 105 -4.05 8.94 2.04
C MET A 105 -4.27 9.19 0.55
N LEU A 106 -4.14 8.14 -0.24
CA LEU A 106 -4.42 8.18 -1.67
C LEU A 106 -5.92 7.97 -1.91
N PRO A 107 -6.56 8.72 -2.83
CA PRO A 107 -7.95 8.52 -3.24
C PRO A 107 -8.05 7.31 -4.18
N MET A 108 -7.74 6.14 -3.65
CA MET A 108 -7.69 4.85 -4.36
C MET A 108 -8.65 3.87 -3.72
N GLY A 109 -9.15 2.90 -4.47
CA GLY A 109 -10.01 1.89 -3.89
C GLY A 109 -11.21 2.52 -3.16
N ALA A 110 -11.59 1.91 -2.03
CA ALA A 110 -12.74 2.36 -1.25
C ALA A 110 -12.62 3.82 -0.81
N ALA A 111 -11.40 4.34 -0.63
CA ALA A 111 -11.19 5.76 -0.31
C ALA A 111 -11.77 6.65 -1.43
N LYS A 112 -11.50 6.32 -2.70
CA LYS A 112 -12.05 7.02 -3.87
C LYS A 112 -13.58 7.01 -3.88
N LYS A 113 -14.20 5.84 -3.65
CA LYS A 113 -15.67 5.68 -3.62
C LYS A 113 -16.35 6.48 -2.50
N ASN A 114 -15.63 6.74 -1.42
CA ASN A 114 -16.11 7.49 -0.26
C ASN A 114 -15.62 8.94 -0.23
N SER A 115 -15.04 9.45 -1.34
CA SER A 115 -14.49 10.80 -1.43
C SER A 115 -13.44 11.12 -0.36
N LEU A 116 -12.65 10.11 0.01
CA LEU A 116 -11.55 10.20 0.95
C LEU A 116 -10.22 10.31 0.19
N GLY A 117 -9.32 11.12 0.73
CA GLY A 117 -7.98 11.33 0.19
C GLY A 117 -7.37 12.60 0.77
N TYR A 118 -6.05 12.69 0.72
CA TYR A 118 -5.36 13.91 1.09
C TYR A 118 -5.63 14.99 0.04
N LYS A 119 -6.21 16.11 0.46
CA LYS A 119 -6.51 17.23 -0.46
C LYS A 119 -5.27 18.08 -0.68
N HIS A 120 -4.87 18.20 -1.94
CA HIS A 120 -3.79 19.09 -2.36
C HIS A 120 -4.38 20.46 -2.77
N PRO A 121 -3.75 21.58 -2.40
CA PRO A 121 -4.23 22.91 -2.77
C PRO A 121 -4.00 23.21 -4.27
N SER A 122 -2.95 22.66 -4.85
CA SER A 122 -2.57 22.79 -6.26
C SER A 122 -1.90 21.50 -6.74
N PHE A 123 -1.75 21.36 -8.06
CA PHE A 123 -0.98 20.26 -8.64
C PHE A 123 0.52 20.42 -8.35
N ASP A 124 1.15 19.36 -7.82
CA ASP A 124 2.59 19.26 -7.63
C ASP A 124 3.25 18.73 -8.92
N GLU A 125 3.76 19.63 -9.76
CA GLU A 125 4.46 19.26 -11.00
C GLU A 125 5.65 18.33 -10.78
N GLY A 126 6.26 18.37 -9.58
CA GLY A 126 7.34 17.48 -9.20
C GLY A 126 6.97 16.00 -9.30
N VAL A 127 5.67 15.65 -9.25
CA VAL A 127 5.20 14.27 -9.46
C VAL A 127 5.58 13.71 -10.83
N LEU A 128 5.71 14.54 -11.86
CA LEU A 128 6.06 14.09 -13.22
C LEU A 128 7.48 13.54 -13.31
N SER A 129 8.38 14.07 -12.48
CA SER A 129 9.76 13.57 -12.39
C SER A 129 9.90 12.29 -11.55
N LYS A 130 8.82 11.85 -10.87
CA LYS A 130 8.86 10.67 -10.01
C LYS A 130 8.66 9.39 -10.84
N ALA A 131 9.37 8.35 -10.44
CA ALA A 131 9.10 6.97 -10.89
C ALA A 131 8.06 6.30 -9.97
N CYS A 132 7.59 5.12 -10.37
CA CYS A 132 6.74 4.30 -9.49
C CYS A 132 7.52 3.91 -8.22
N PRO A 133 6.94 4.10 -7.02
CA PRO A 133 7.61 3.73 -5.77
C PRO A 133 7.82 2.22 -5.61
N ASN A 134 7.10 1.41 -6.38
CA ASN A 134 7.16 -0.06 -6.34
C ASN A 134 7.83 -0.66 -7.59
N ARG A 135 8.57 0.13 -8.38
CA ARG A 135 9.15 -0.33 -9.65
C ARG A 135 10.10 -1.53 -9.50
N ASP A 136 10.71 -1.67 -8.33
CA ASP A 136 11.65 -2.74 -7.99
C ASP A 136 10.98 -3.87 -7.17
N VAL A 137 9.64 -3.90 -7.12
CA VAL A 137 8.86 -4.85 -6.32
C VAL A 137 7.96 -5.68 -7.22
N LEU A 138 8.04 -7.01 -7.08
CA LEU A 138 7.05 -7.92 -7.65
C LEU A 138 6.01 -8.29 -6.60
N ILE A 139 4.74 -8.19 -6.98
CA ILE A 139 3.58 -8.48 -6.13
C ILE A 139 2.82 -9.64 -6.78
N TYR A 140 2.59 -10.69 -5.99
CA TYR A 140 1.65 -11.74 -6.35
C TYR A 140 0.33 -11.51 -5.61
N MET A 141 -0.72 -11.20 -6.37
CA MET A 141 -2.08 -11.08 -5.87
C MET A 141 -2.78 -12.44 -5.98
N CYS A 142 -2.99 -13.10 -4.84
CA CYS A 142 -3.63 -14.41 -4.77
C CYS A 142 -4.94 -14.46 -5.56
N GLY A 143 -5.02 -15.37 -6.54
CA GLY A 143 -6.20 -15.55 -7.41
C GLY A 143 -6.36 -14.52 -8.53
N GLN A 144 -5.39 -13.61 -8.71
CA GLN A 144 -5.38 -12.62 -9.78
C GLN A 144 -4.12 -12.71 -10.65
N GLY A 145 -2.93 -12.85 -10.06
CA GLY A 145 -1.67 -12.94 -10.80
C GLY A 145 -0.57 -12.00 -10.29
N PHE A 146 0.42 -11.73 -11.14
CA PHE A 146 1.60 -10.92 -10.87
C PHE A 146 1.46 -9.48 -11.37
N THR A 147 2.00 -8.54 -10.60
CA THR A 147 2.04 -7.11 -10.92
C THR A 147 3.17 -6.40 -10.15
N VAL A 148 3.45 -5.13 -10.43
CA VAL A 148 4.34 -4.25 -9.64
C VAL A 148 3.56 -3.26 -8.77
N CYS A 149 2.24 -3.21 -8.93
CA CYS A 149 1.38 -2.23 -8.28
C CYS A 149 0.42 -2.92 -7.32
N CYS A 150 -0.12 -2.19 -6.35
CA CYS A 150 -1.37 -2.59 -5.68
C CYS A 150 -2.58 -2.48 -6.64
N ALA A 151 -2.40 -2.93 -7.89
CA ALA A 151 -3.22 -2.67 -9.07
C ALA A 151 -4.71 -2.92 -8.86
N SER A 152 -5.05 -3.94 -8.07
CA SER A 152 -6.44 -4.24 -7.71
C SER A 152 -7.15 -3.06 -7.02
N MET A 153 -6.44 -2.28 -6.21
CA MET A 153 -6.99 -1.10 -5.53
C MET A 153 -7.01 0.14 -6.43
N ALA A 154 -6.04 0.28 -7.33
CA ALA A 154 -5.95 1.44 -8.22
C ALA A 154 -6.90 1.33 -9.41
N PHE A 155 -7.05 0.13 -9.97
CA PHE A 155 -7.71 -0.06 -11.26
C PHE A 155 -9.06 -0.76 -11.16
N TYR A 156 -9.41 -1.32 -10.00
CA TYR A 156 -10.75 -1.86 -9.74
C TYR A 156 -11.20 -3.01 -10.67
N SER A 157 -10.28 -3.61 -11.42
CA SER A 157 -10.59 -4.69 -12.35
C SER A 157 -9.44 -5.70 -12.43
N LYS A 158 -9.75 -6.94 -12.87
CA LYS A 158 -8.75 -7.91 -13.34
C LYS A 158 -8.27 -7.46 -14.72
N SER A 159 -7.50 -6.38 -14.75
CA SER A 159 -6.94 -5.87 -15.99
C SER A 159 -5.79 -6.75 -16.42
N GLU A 160 -5.98 -7.53 -17.48
CA GLU A 160 -4.95 -8.34 -18.13
C GLU A 160 -3.78 -7.51 -18.67
N ARG A 161 -3.90 -6.17 -18.66
CA ARG A 161 -2.83 -5.24 -19.01
C ARG A 161 -1.88 -4.92 -17.87
N ILE A 162 -2.32 -5.11 -16.62
CA ILE A 162 -1.58 -4.69 -15.41
C ILE A 162 -1.24 -5.89 -14.53
N VAL A 163 -2.14 -6.88 -14.52
CA VAL A 163 -2.03 -8.11 -13.75
C VAL A 163 -1.97 -9.28 -14.72
N HIS A 164 -0.95 -10.12 -14.60
CA HIS A 164 -0.67 -11.19 -15.55
C HIS A 164 -0.58 -12.54 -14.83
N ALA A 165 -0.88 -13.64 -15.49
CA ALA A 165 -0.96 -14.94 -14.83
C ALA A 165 0.41 -15.43 -14.36
N THR A 166 1.47 -15.10 -15.11
CA THR A 166 2.84 -15.53 -14.84
C THR A 166 3.79 -14.34 -14.66
N ILE A 167 4.95 -14.59 -14.04
CA ILE A 167 6.00 -13.57 -13.89
C ILE A 167 6.55 -13.19 -15.27
N GLU A 168 6.73 -14.18 -16.14
CA GLU A 168 7.29 -14.03 -17.48
C GLU A 168 6.40 -13.13 -18.35
N GLU A 169 5.08 -13.33 -18.32
CA GLU A 169 4.12 -12.43 -18.97
C GLU A 169 4.21 -11.03 -18.40
N HIS A 170 4.26 -10.90 -17.07
CA HIS A 170 4.31 -9.59 -16.43
C HIS A 170 5.58 -8.81 -16.83
N LEU A 171 6.74 -9.44 -16.79
CA LEU A 171 8.03 -8.81 -17.12
C LEU A 171 8.13 -8.42 -18.60
N ARG A 172 7.37 -9.07 -19.49
CA ARG A 172 7.28 -8.74 -20.93
C ARG A 172 6.19 -7.72 -21.25
N SER A 173 5.31 -7.40 -20.30
CA SER A 173 4.19 -6.49 -20.53
C SER A 173 4.65 -5.05 -20.79
N GLU A 174 3.90 -4.33 -21.64
CA GLU A 174 4.11 -2.90 -21.88
C GLU A 174 3.98 -2.10 -20.58
N PHE A 175 2.99 -2.44 -19.74
CA PHE A 175 2.80 -1.81 -18.44
C PHE A 175 4.05 -1.91 -17.56
N TYR A 176 4.61 -3.11 -17.38
CA TYR A 176 5.82 -3.31 -16.60
C TYR A 176 7.00 -2.55 -17.20
N SER A 177 7.20 -2.64 -18.52
CA SER A 177 8.30 -1.94 -19.20
C SER A 177 8.23 -0.43 -19.00
N LEU A 178 7.02 0.16 -19.04
CA LEU A 178 6.83 1.59 -18.81
C LEU A 178 7.14 1.96 -17.36
N ILE A 179 6.52 1.26 -16.40
CA ILE A 179 6.60 1.59 -14.98
C ILE A 179 7.99 1.33 -14.38
N ALA A 180 8.69 0.30 -14.86
CA ALA A 180 10.01 -0.07 -14.36
C ALA A 180 11.11 0.92 -14.79
N ARG A 181 10.96 1.53 -15.96
CA ARG A 181 12.06 2.25 -16.65
C ARG A 181 11.88 3.75 -16.74
N HIS A 182 10.67 4.25 -16.54
CA HIS A 182 10.35 5.64 -16.85
C HIS A 182 9.74 6.38 -15.66
N THR A 183 9.99 7.69 -15.65
CA THR A 183 9.24 8.64 -14.83
C THR A 183 7.82 8.82 -15.38
N LEU A 184 6.90 9.33 -14.56
CA LEU A 184 5.52 9.54 -15.01
C LEU A 184 5.43 10.52 -16.18
N GLY A 185 6.29 11.55 -16.23
CA GLY A 185 6.37 12.48 -17.35
C GLY A 185 6.85 11.82 -18.65
N GLU A 186 7.86 10.96 -18.58
CA GLU A 186 8.33 10.18 -19.74
C GLU A 186 7.25 9.22 -20.26
N ILE A 187 6.47 8.59 -19.35
CA ILE A 187 5.35 7.73 -19.74
C ILE A 187 4.27 8.54 -20.49
N VAL A 188 3.92 9.73 -20.00
CA VAL A 188 2.96 10.64 -20.67
C VAL A 188 3.41 10.94 -22.10
N GLN A 189 4.69 11.25 -22.30
CA GLN A 189 5.26 11.53 -23.61
C GLN A 189 5.23 10.29 -24.53
N LYS A 190 5.70 9.14 -24.03
CA LYS A 190 5.74 7.88 -24.79
C LYS A 190 4.37 7.39 -25.22
N LEU A 191 3.34 7.63 -24.39
CA LEU A 191 1.97 7.26 -24.70
C LEU A 191 1.25 8.28 -25.59
N GLY A 192 1.89 9.40 -25.95
CA GLY A 192 1.29 10.46 -26.78
C GLY A 192 0.17 11.21 -26.08
N LEU A 193 0.23 11.34 -24.74
CA LEU A 193 -0.83 11.93 -23.92
C LEU A 193 -0.62 13.44 -23.68
N SER A 194 -0.06 14.15 -24.66
CA SER A 194 0.10 15.61 -24.61
C SER A 194 -1.27 16.29 -24.43
N GLY A 195 -1.41 17.13 -23.42
CA GLY A 195 -2.68 17.81 -23.10
C GLY A 195 -3.56 17.10 -22.08
N ILE A 196 -3.08 16.03 -21.43
CA ILE A 196 -3.77 15.50 -20.25
C ILE A 196 -3.86 16.59 -19.17
N LYS A 197 -5.10 16.95 -18.78
CA LYS A 197 -5.34 17.97 -17.76
C LYS A 197 -4.89 17.45 -16.40
N MET A 198 -3.90 18.06 -15.77
CA MET A 198 -3.48 17.74 -14.41
C MET A 198 -4.31 18.51 -13.39
N LEU A 199 -4.73 17.83 -12.33
CA LEU A 199 -5.52 18.37 -11.24
C LEU A 199 -4.75 18.23 -9.92
N PRO A 200 -5.07 19.01 -8.88
CA PRO A 200 -4.41 18.89 -7.58
C PRO A 200 -4.38 17.45 -7.04
N GLU A 201 -5.42 16.65 -7.27
CA GLU A 201 -5.51 15.26 -6.81
C GLU A 201 -4.48 14.33 -7.47
N ASP A 202 -3.93 14.71 -8.62
CA ASP A 202 -2.92 13.95 -9.36
C ASP A 202 -1.50 14.12 -8.79
N SER A 203 -1.34 14.89 -7.71
CA SER A 203 -0.06 15.19 -7.07
C SER A 203 0.62 13.99 -6.38
N SER A 204 0.09 12.77 -6.55
CA SER A 204 0.69 11.54 -6.06
C SER A 204 1.04 10.60 -7.20
N PRO A 205 2.19 9.88 -7.13
CA PRO A 205 2.62 9.02 -8.22
C PRO A 205 1.58 7.97 -8.64
N CYS A 206 0.90 7.35 -7.67
CA CYS A 206 -0.09 6.32 -7.97
C CYS A 206 -1.36 6.90 -8.61
N VAL A 207 -1.84 8.07 -8.19
CA VAL A 207 -3.03 8.72 -8.79
C VAL A 207 -2.74 9.16 -10.22
N LEU A 208 -1.60 9.80 -10.44
CA LEU A 208 -1.21 10.18 -11.79
C LEU A 208 -0.99 8.96 -12.69
N CYS A 209 -0.36 7.91 -12.18
CA CYS A 209 -0.22 6.64 -12.91
C CYS A 209 -1.58 6.06 -13.32
N GLU A 210 -2.55 5.98 -12.38
CA GLU A 210 -3.91 5.51 -12.69
C GLU A 210 -4.53 6.34 -13.82
N LYS A 211 -4.44 7.66 -13.71
CA LYS A 211 -4.98 8.60 -14.70
C LYS A 211 -4.34 8.45 -16.08
N ILE A 212 -3.02 8.33 -16.15
CA ILE A 212 -2.27 8.10 -17.39
C ILE A 212 -2.78 6.84 -18.10
N PHE A 213 -2.85 5.73 -17.37
CA PHE A 213 -3.23 4.44 -17.95
C PHE A 213 -4.72 4.35 -18.28
N ARG A 214 -5.61 4.92 -17.46
CA ARG A 214 -7.04 5.07 -17.80
C ARG A 214 -7.24 5.92 -19.05
N LYS A 215 -6.49 7.01 -19.20
CA LYS A 215 -6.56 7.85 -20.40
C LYS A 215 -6.13 7.10 -21.66
N LYS A 216 -5.13 6.23 -21.56
CA LYS A 216 -4.60 5.44 -22.69
C LYS A 216 -5.54 4.30 -23.09
N TYR A 217 -6.11 3.58 -22.13
CA TYR A 217 -6.76 2.30 -22.37
C TYR A 217 -8.27 2.29 -22.05
N GLY A 218 -8.81 3.39 -21.52
CA GLY A 218 -10.22 3.53 -21.16
C GLY A 218 -10.51 3.23 -19.69
N GLU A 219 -11.77 3.46 -19.29
CA GLU A 219 -12.26 3.29 -17.91
C GLU A 219 -12.40 1.81 -17.48
N GLY A 220 -12.42 0.89 -18.45
CA GLY A 220 -12.46 -0.55 -18.21
C GLY A 220 -11.11 -1.17 -17.89
N LEU A 221 -10.07 -0.34 -17.73
CA LEU A 221 -8.78 -0.76 -17.20
C LEU A 221 -8.87 -1.13 -15.72
#